data_AF-A0A358B220-F1
#
_entry.id   AF-A0A358B220-F1
#
_cell.length_a   1.000
_cell.length_b   1.000
_cell.length_c   1.000
_cell.angle_alpha   90.00
_cell.angle_beta   90.00
_cell.angle_gamma   90.00
#
_symmetry.space_group_name_H-M   'P 1'
#
loop_
_entity.id
_entity.type
_entity.pdbx_description
1 polymer ?
#
loop_
_entity_poly.entity_id
_entity_poly.type
_entity_poly.pdbx_seq_one_letter_code
_entity_poly.pdbx_strand_id
1 'polypeptide(L)'
;DLLALAAPAGLLLGRIANFINAELWGRQTTMPWGVAFPGDAAQACATADLPCIRHPSQLYEAGLEGLLLGALLLFLAFRSPAFRRPGLIAGTFFAGYGLSRFIVEFFRQPDAQFISEGNPLGLAFHISGWGLTMGQILSLPMILVGLAFILRARRRHSA
;
A
#
# COMPACT_ATOMS: atom_id res chain seq x y z
N ASP A 1 12.90 -3.41 -15.16
CA ASP A 1 11.95 -4.50 -15.43
C ASP A 1 12.17 -5.75 -14.59
N LEU A 2 13.32 -6.43 -14.67
CA LEU A 2 13.55 -7.66 -13.90
C LEU A 2 13.43 -7.48 -12.38
N LEU A 3 14.03 -6.42 -11.82
CA LEU A 3 13.90 -6.11 -10.39
C LEU A 3 12.45 -5.83 -9.98
N ALA A 4 11.71 -5.11 -10.82
CA ALA A 4 10.30 -4.80 -10.59
C ALA A 4 9.41 -6.05 -10.60
N LEU A 5 9.78 -7.07 -11.39
CA LEU A 5 9.10 -8.37 -11.40
C LEU A 5 9.35 -9.17 -10.13
N ALA A 6 10.55 -9.08 -9.54
CA ALA A 6 10.92 -9.80 -8.32
C ALA A 6 10.40 -9.15 -7.03
N ALA A 7 10.24 -7.82 -7.02
CA ALA A 7 9.90 -7.05 -5.83
C ALA A 7 8.61 -7.51 -5.10
N PRO A 8 7.49 -7.84 -5.77
CA PRO A 8 6.26 -8.25 -5.08
C PRO A 8 6.41 -9.48 -4.20
N ALA A 9 7.29 -10.43 -4.55
CA ALA A 9 7.52 -11.60 -3.70
C ALA A 9 8.14 -11.21 -2.35
N GLY A 10 9.11 -10.27 -2.36
CA GLY A 10 9.69 -9.71 -1.14
C GLY A 10 8.67 -8.92 -0.32
N LEU A 11 7.83 -8.11 -0.98
CA LEU A 11 6.75 -7.37 -0.32
C LEU A 11 5.75 -8.31 0.34
N LEU A 12 5.30 -9.36 -0.36
CA LEU A 12 4.37 -10.36 0.17
C LEU A 12 4.90 -10.98 1.47
N LEU A 13 6.12 -11.51 1.44
CA LEU A 13 6.73 -12.20 2.57
C LEU A 13 7.02 -11.23 3.72
N GLY A 14 7.52 -10.03 3.42
CA GLY A 14 7.77 -9.00 4.42
C GLY A 14 6.50 -8.60 5.17
N ARG A 15 5.39 -8.43 4.45
CA ARG A 15 4.10 -8.07 5.07
C ARG A 15 3.48 -9.18 5.89
N ILE A 16 3.62 -10.43 5.45
CA ILE A 16 3.22 -11.59 6.25
C ILE A 16 4.06 -11.65 7.53
N ALA A 17 5.37 -11.39 7.44
CA ALA A 17 6.22 -11.31 8.62
C ALA A 17 5.79 -10.18 9.57
N ASN A 18 5.44 -9.00 9.05
CA ASN A 18 4.92 -7.91 9.89
C ASN A 18 3.62 -8.31 10.62
N PHE A 19 2.74 -9.05 9.96
CA PHE A 19 1.52 -9.56 10.58
C PHE A 19 1.83 -10.56 11.71
N ILE A 20 2.75 -11.51 11.47
CA ILE A 20 3.17 -12.51 12.47
C ILE A 20 3.86 -11.84 13.67
N ASN A 21 4.70 -10.84 13.42
CA ASN A 21 5.38 -10.06 14.45
C ASN A 21 4.44 -9.07 15.16
N ALA A 22 3.18 -8.98 14.74
CA ALA A 22 2.21 -8.03 15.23
C ALA A 22 2.74 -6.59 15.19
N GLU A 23 3.27 -6.12 14.05
CA GLU A 23 3.77 -4.75 13.87
C GLU A 23 3.12 -4.07 12.65
N LEU A 24 3.10 -2.72 12.61
CA LEU A 24 2.50 -1.94 11.50
C LEU A 24 1.01 -2.21 11.26
N TRP A 25 0.27 -2.45 12.33
CA TRP A 25 -1.18 -2.63 12.30
C TRP A 25 -1.93 -1.35 11.90
N GLY A 26 -3.19 -1.52 11.52
CA GLY A 26 -4.05 -0.44 11.07
C GLY A 26 -4.73 0.34 12.20
N ARG A 27 -5.63 1.24 11.80
CA ARG A 27 -6.51 1.98 12.70
C ARG A 27 -7.43 1.02 13.45
N GLN A 28 -7.93 1.48 14.60
CA GLN A 28 -9.02 0.83 15.31
C GLN A 28 -10.21 0.64 14.37
N THR A 29 -10.85 -0.53 14.46
CA THR A 29 -11.97 -0.91 13.58
C THR A 29 -12.99 -1.74 14.32
N THR A 30 -14.23 -1.71 13.83
CA THR A 30 -15.34 -2.56 14.28
C THR A 30 -15.69 -3.63 13.25
N MET A 31 -14.91 -3.75 12.17
CA MET A 31 -15.15 -4.74 11.12
C MET A 31 -14.95 -6.17 11.65
N PRO A 32 -15.75 -7.15 11.17
CA PRO A 32 -15.75 -8.52 11.71
C PRO A 32 -14.45 -9.30 11.44
N TRP A 33 -13.61 -8.83 10.52
CA TRP A 33 -12.28 -9.39 10.24
C TRP A 33 -11.13 -8.62 10.92
N GLY A 34 -11.46 -7.69 11.83
CA GLY A 34 -10.46 -7.00 12.64
C GLY A 34 -9.73 -7.97 13.58
N VAL A 35 -8.50 -7.63 13.92
CA VAL A 35 -7.61 -8.46 14.74
C VAL A 35 -7.24 -7.72 16.02
N ALA A 36 -7.30 -8.43 17.15
CA ALA A 36 -6.73 -7.97 18.42
C ALA A 36 -5.24 -8.30 18.44
N PHE A 37 -4.39 -7.32 18.15
CA PHE A 37 -2.94 -7.51 18.17
C PHE A 37 -2.39 -7.42 19.60
N PRO A 38 -1.41 -8.25 19.99
CA PRO A 38 -0.78 -8.18 21.30
C PRO A 38 0.06 -6.90 21.46
N GLY A 39 0.28 -6.49 22.72
CA GLY A 39 1.16 -5.38 23.09
C GLY A 39 0.44 -4.07 23.44
N ASP A 40 1.00 -3.33 24.38
CA ASP A 40 0.38 -2.13 24.95
C ASP A 40 0.08 -1.06 23.89
N ALA A 41 0.98 -0.87 22.93
CA ALA A 41 0.78 0.09 21.83
C ALA A 41 -0.39 -0.30 20.91
N ALA A 42 -0.59 -1.60 20.66
CA ALA A 42 -1.72 -2.08 19.87
C ALA A 42 -3.04 -1.99 20.65
N GLN A 43 -2.98 -2.15 21.98
CA GLN A 43 -4.15 -2.04 22.86
C GLN A 43 -4.48 -0.60 23.29
N ALA A 44 -3.59 0.36 23.04
CA ALA A 44 -3.82 1.78 23.29
C ALA A 44 -4.85 2.37 22.31
N CYS A 45 -6.13 2.28 22.69
CA CYS A 45 -7.26 2.77 21.92
C CYS A 45 -8.09 3.76 22.73
N ALA A 46 -8.83 4.63 22.03
CA ALA A 46 -9.59 5.70 22.68
C ALA A 46 -10.78 5.18 23.50
N THR A 47 -11.22 3.94 23.26
CA THR A 47 -12.35 3.30 23.92
C THR A 47 -11.89 2.47 25.11
N ALA A 48 -12.63 2.54 26.22
CA ALA A 48 -12.33 1.80 27.46
C ALA A 48 -12.58 0.28 27.39
N ASP A 49 -13.21 -0.20 26.31
CA ASP A 49 -13.50 -1.61 26.11
C ASP A 49 -12.29 -2.34 25.49
N LEU A 50 -11.63 -3.15 26.32
CA LEU A 50 -10.60 -4.11 25.91
C LEU A 50 -11.28 -5.42 25.44
N PRO A 51 -10.80 -6.07 24.37
CA PRO A 51 -9.58 -5.79 23.59
C PRO A 51 -9.79 -4.83 22.42
N CYS A 52 -8.77 -4.02 22.10
CA CYS A 52 -8.81 -3.15 20.95
C CYS A 52 -8.63 -3.92 19.64
N ILE A 53 -9.63 -3.80 18.76
CA ILE A 53 -9.68 -4.44 17.45
C ILE A 53 -9.16 -3.47 16.38
N ARG A 54 -8.24 -3.94 15.53
CA ARG A 54 -7.60 -3.13 14.50
C ARG A 54 -7.63 -3.79 13.14
N HIS A 55 -7.54 -2.98 12.08
CA HIS A 55 -7.38 -3.51 10.74
C HIS A 55 -6.03 -4.24 10.60
N PRO A 56 -6.01 -5.47 10.07
CA PRO A 56 -4.76 -6.15 9.72
C PRO A 56 -4.21 -5.60 8.39
N SER A 57 -3.83 -4.31 8.38
CA SER A 57 -3.37 -3.60 7.18
C SER A 57 -2.19 -4.27 6.49
N GLN A 58 -1.35 -4.99 7.24
CA GLN A 58 -0.26 -5.79 6.71
C GLN A 58 -0.77 -6.85 5.73
N LEU A 59 -1.90 -7.50 6.03
CA LEU A 59 -2.50 -8.49 5.12
C LEU A 59 -3.11 -7.82 3.87
N TYR A 60 -3.59 -6.57 4.00
CA TYR A 60 -4.04 -5.80 2.84
C TYR A 60 -2.86 -5.44 1.93
N GLU A 61 -1.74 -4.99 2.51
CA GLU A 61 -0.48 -4.74 1.77
C GLU A 61 0.04 -6.04 1.13
N ALA A 62 0.06 -7.15 1.87
CA ALA A 62 0.45 -8.47 1.36
C ALA A 62 -0.41 -8.88 0.15
N GLY A 63 -1.73 -8.71 0.26
CA GLY A 63 -2.68 -9.04 -0.80
C GLY A 63 -2.55 -8.15 -2.04
N LEU A 64 -2.44 -6.83 -1.86
CA LEU A 64 -2.42 -5.86 -2.96
C LEU A 64 -1.02 -5.71 -3.58
N GLU A 65 -0.02 -5.40 -2.76
CA GLU A 65 1.36 -5.12 -3.21
C GLU A 65 2.14 -6.40 -3.55
N GLY A 66 1.81 -7.50 -2.87
CA GLY A 66 2.48 -8.78 -3.03
C GLY A 66 1.76 -9.68 -4.03
N LEU A 67 0.60 -10.21 -3.64
CA LEU A 67 -0.09 -11.25 -4.39
C LEU A 67 -0.72 -10.73 -5.69
N LEU A 68 -1.58 -9.71 -5.62
CA LEU A 68 -2.31 -9.17 -6.77
C LEU A 68 -1.34 -8.53 -7.78
N LEU A 69 -0.47 -7.63 -7.30
CA LEU A 69 0.52 -6.97 -8.15
C LEU A 69 1.53 -7.98 -8.72
N GLY A 70 2.02 -8.92 -7.90
CA GLY A 70 2.91 -9.98 -8.36
C GLY A 70 2.29 -10.84 -9.45
N ALA A 71 1.04 -11.28 -9.26
CA ALA A 71 0.30 -12.05 -10.27
C ALA A 71 0.12 -11.26 -11.57
N LEU A 72 -0.21 -9.98 -11.49
CA LEU A 72 -0.32 -9.10 -12.66
C LEU A 72 1.02 -8.99 -13.42
N LEU A 73 2.13 -8.77 -12.71
CA LEU A 73 3.45 -8.64 -13.34
C LEU A 73 3.92 -9.97 -13.93
N LEU A 74 3.70 -11.10 -13.27
CA LEU A 74 3.98 -12.43 -13.80
C LEU A 74 3.13 -12.72 -15.04
N PHE A 75 1.85 -12.38 -15.00
CA PHE A 75 0.97 -12.48 -16.17
C PHE A 75 1.51 -11.67 -17.35
N LEU A 76 1.91 -10.41 -17.12
CA LEU A 76 2.52 -9.58 -18.17
C LEU A 76 3.85 -10.15 -18.67
N ALA A 77 4.67 -10.70 -17.78
CA ALA A 77 5.97 -11.28 -18.13
C ALA A 77 5.84 -12.56 -18.97
N PHE A 78 4.87 -13.43 -18.66
CA PHE A 78 4.75 -14.76 -19.27
C PHE A 78 3.66 -14.90 -20.34
N ARG A 79 2.68 -13.98 -20.40
CA ARG A 79 1.55 -14.05 -21.34
C ARG A 79 1.43 -12.83 -22.25
N SER A 80 2.33 -11.87 -22.12
CA SER A 80 2.39 -10.68 -22.98
C SER A 80 3.82 -10.50 -23.47
N PRO A 81 4.05 -9.86 -24.63
CA PRO A 81 5.39 -9.44 -25.08
C PRO A 81 5.92 -8.27 -24.23
N ALA A 82 5.68 -8.26 -22.91
CA ALA A 82 6.03 -7.14 -22.05
C ALA A 82 7.54 -6.89 -22.02
N PHE A 83 8.36 -7.94 -22.09
CA PHE A 83 9.81 -7.81 -22.22
C PHE A 83 10.26 -7.20 -23.56
N ARG A 84 9.42 -7.24 -24.61
CA ARG A 84 9.67 -6.52 -25.87
C ARG A 84 9.30 -5.05 -25.78
N ARG A 85 8.73 -4.59 -24.66
CA ARG A 85 8.29 -3.22 -24.40
C ARG A 85 9.00 -2.68 -23.14
N PRO A 86 10.28 -2.29 -23.24
CA PRO A 86 11.06 -1.84 -22.10
C PRO A 86 10.33 -0.75 -21.29
N GLY A 87 10.25 -0.95 -19.97
CA GLY A 87 9.58 -0.05 -19.05
C GLY A 87 8.11 -0.39 -18.78
N LEU A 88 7.49 -1.33 -19.50
CA LEU A 88 6.10 -1.73 -19.22
C LEU A 88 5.97 -2.41 -17.86
N ILE A 89 6.87 -3.34 -17.53
CA ILE A 89 6.85 -4.06 -16.25
C ILE A 89 7.19 -3.11 -15.10
N ALA A 90 8.27 -2.32 -15.21
CA ALA A 90 8.60 -1.33 -14.19
C ALA A 90 7.50 -0.28 -14.01
N GLY A 91 6.91 0.23 -15.09
CA GLY A 91 5.82 1.19 -15.02
C GLY A 91 4.57 0.62 -14.34
N THR A 92 4.22 -0.63 -14.64
CA THR A 92 3.12 -1.34 -13.99
C THR A 92 3.39 -1.58 -12.51
N PHE A 93 4.63 -1.92 -12.15
CA PHE A 93 5.03 -2.04 -10.75
C PHE A 93 4.87 -0.72 -9.99
N PHE A 94 5.45 0.39 -10.48
CA PHE A 94 5.36 1.68 -9.79
C PHE A 94 3.92 2.18 -9.67
N ALA A 95 3.12 2.06 -10.74
CA ALA A 95 1.72 2.45 -10.72
C ALA A 95 0.89 1.56 -9.78
N GLY A 96 1.05 0.24 -9.87
CA GLY A 96 0.32 -0.72 -9.04
C GLY A 96 0.70 -0.66 -7.57
N TYR A 97 1.98 -0.52 -7.25
CA TYR A 97 2.47 -0.36 -5.88
C TYR A 97 1.97 0.96 -5.28
N GLY A 98 2.12 2.08 -6.01
CA GLY A 98 1.63 3.38 -5.55
C GLY A 98 0.11 3.38 -5.33
N LEU A 99 -0.67 2.74 -6.22
CA LEU A 99 -2.12 2.61 -6.04
C LEU A 99 -2.47 1.76 -4.82
N SER A 100 -1.78 0.63 -4.63
CA SER A 100 -1.97 -0.25 -3.47
C SER A 100 -1.69 0.51 -2.18
N ARG A 101 -0.58 1.24 -2.12
CA ARG A 101 -0.21 2.10 -0.98
C ARG A 101 -1.27 3.16 -0.71
N PHE A 102 -1.74 3.85 -1.73
CA PHE A 102 -2.78 4.86 -1.61
C PHE A 102 -4.07 4.29 -0.99
N ILE A 103 -4.46 3.06 -1.37
CA ILE A 103 -5.65 2.38 -0.85
C ILE A 103 -5.45 1.90 0.59
N VAL A 104 -4.33 1.23 0.89
CA VAL A 104 -4.09 0.69 2.25
C VAL A 104 -3.97 1.81 3.27
N GLU A 105 -3.46 2.97 2.87
CA GLU A 105 -3.27 4.12 3.75
C GLU A 105 -4.58 4.65 4.38
N PHE A 106 -5.75 4.39 3.77
CA PHE A 106 -7.04 4.65 4.41
C PHE A 106 -7.29 3.81 5.67
N PHE A 107 -6.66 2.64 5.75
CA PHE A 107 -6.78 1.68 6.86
C PHE A 107 -5.58 1.72 7.81
N ARG A 108 -4.44 2.31 7.41
CA ARG A 108 -3.24 2.39 8.27
C ARG A 108 -3.39 3.40 9.39
N GLN A 109 -2.85 3.08 10.56
CA GLN A 109 -2.75 4.05 11.64
C GLN A 109 -1.90 5.25 11.17
N PRO A 110 -2.38 6.50 11.31
CA PRO A 110 -1.62 7.67 10.89
C PRO A 110 -0.34 7.79 11.73
N ASP A 111 0.72 8.32 11.12
CA ASP A 111 1.96 8.56 11.85
C ASP A 111 1.72 9.60 12.95
N ALA A 112 2.22 9.31 14.16
CA ALA A 112 1.96 10.14 15.35
C ALA A 112 2.35 11.62 15.16
N GLN A 113 3.33 11.90 14.29
CA GLN A 113 3.79 13.25 13.98
C GLN A 113 2.73 14.15 13.33
N PHE A 114 1.75 13.58 12.63
CA PHE A 114 0.70 14.36 11.96
C PHE A 114 -0.60 14.44 12.77
N ILE A 115 -0.67 13.77 13.92
CA ILE A 115 -1.85 13.78 14.79
C ILE A 115 -1.76 15.00 15.71
N SER A 116 -2.74 15.89 15.62
CA SER A 116 -2.88 17.07 16.47
C SER A 116 -4.35 17.28 16.86
N GLU A 117 -4.60 18.12 17.89
CA GLU A 117 -5.96 18.54 18.24
C GLU A 117 -6.59 19.29 17.04
N GLY A 118 -7.48 18.60 16.30
CA GLY A 118 -8.06 19.08 15.04
C GLY A 118 -7.69 18.25 13.79
N ASN A 119 -6.73 17.33 13.89
CA ASN A 119 -6.32 16.41 12.82
C ASN A 119 -6.15 14.96 13.32
N PRO A 120 -7.22 14.30 13.81
CA PRO A 120 -7.15 12.92 14.30
C PRO A 120 -6.82 11.92 13.18
N LEU A 121 -6.98 12.33 11.92
CA LEU A 121 -6.73 11.52 10.73
C LEU A 121 -5.26 11.54 10.26
N GLY A 122 -4.41 12.38 10.87
CA GLY A 122 -2.99 12.52 10.51
C GLY A 122 -2.78 12.97 9.07
N LEU A 123 -3.64 13.86 8.57
CA LEU A 123 -3.55 14.40 7.23
C LEU A 123 -2.34 15.32 7.11
N ALA A 124 -1.46 15.07 6.15
CA ALA A 124 -0.26 15.88 5.92
C ALA A 124 -0.58 17.15 5.11
N PHE A 125 -1.60 17.09 4.25
CA PHE A 125 -2.16 18.24 3.57
C PHE A 125 -3.67 18.20 3.70
N HIS A 126 -4.27 19.19 4.36
CA HIS A 126 -5.73 19.28 4.49
C HIS A 126 -6.23 20.72 4.36
N ILE A 127 -7.43 20.86 3.80
CA ILE A 127 -8.22 22.09 3.78
C ILE A 127 -9.58 21.73 4.36
N SER A 128 -9.99 22.43 5.43
CA SER A 128 -11.29 22.23 6.12
C SER A 128 -11.63 20.76 6.46
N GLY A 129 -10.65 20.00 6.96
CA GLY A 129 -10.83 18.59 7.38
C GLY A 129 -10.78 17.55 6.26
N TRP A 130 -10.64 17.98 5.00
CA TRP A 130 -10.46 17.11 3.84
C TRP A 130 -9.02 17.20 3.36
N GLY A 131 -8.38 16.06 3.14
CA GLY A 131 -6.96 16.05 2.84
C GLY A 131 -6.41 14.68 2.50
N LEU A 132 -5.11 14.64 2.28
CA LEU A 132 -4.34 13.42 2.04
C LEU A 132 -3.36 13.18 3.19
N THR A 133 -3.17 11.92 3.54
CA THR A 133 -2.07 11.54 4.45
C THR A 133 -0.73 11.66 3.73
N MET A 134 0.37 11.65 4.49
CA MET A 134 1.71 11.67 3.91
C MET A 134 1.93 10.47 2.97
N GLY A 135 1.46 9.28 3.36
CA GLY A 135 1.55 8.08 2.52
C GLY A 135 0.83 8.22 1.19
N GLN A 136 -0.34 8.87 1.17
CA GLN A 136 -1.07 9.14 -0.07
C GLN A 136 -0.33 10.14 -0.96
N ILE A 137 0.20 11.22 -0.40
CA ILE A 137 0.97 12.23 -1.14
C ILE A 137 2.20 11.59 -1.79
N LEU A 138 2.94 10.78 -1.03
CA LEU A 138 4.14 10.10 -1.54
C LEU A 138 3.82 9.04 -2.61
N SER A 139 2.62 8.46 -2.56
CA SER A 139 2.17 7.48 -3.55
C SER A 139 1.84 8.11 -4.91
N LEU A 140 1.37 9.36 -4.95
CA LEU A 140 0.95 10.03 -6.19
C LEU A 140 2.10 10.19 -7.22
N PRO A 141 3.30 10.69 -6.87
CA PRO A 141 4.44 10.74 -7.80
C PRO A 141 4.79 9.38 -8.38
N MET A 142 4.76 8.32 -7.55
CA MET A 142 5.04 6.96 -8.01
C MET A 142 4.02 6.48 -9.04
N ILE A 143 2.72 6.76 -8.80
CA ILE A 143 1.65 6.44 -9.75
C ILE A 143 1.87 7.17 -11.07
N LEU A 144 2.15 8.48 -11.02
CA LEU A 144 2.35 9.29 -12.22
C LEU A 144 3.56 8.83 -13.04
N VAL A 145 4.69 8.54 -12.38
CA VAL A 145 5.89 8.01 -13.04
C VAL A 145 5.61 6.64 -13.66
N GLY A 146 4.90 5.76 -12.95
CA GLY A 146 4.52 4.45 -13.44
C GLY A 146 3.64 4.53 -14.70
N LEU A 147 2.62 5.40 -14.69
CA LEU A 147 1.76 5.65 -15.83
C LEU A 147 2.54 6.22 -17.03
N ALA A 148 3.45 7.16 -16.80
CA ALA A 148 4.30 7.72 -17.86
C ALA A 148 5.16 6.62 -18.54
N PHE A 149 5.70 5.68 -17.77
CA PHE A 149 6.47 4.55 -18.29
C PHE A 149 5.59 3.62 -19.13
N ILE A 150 4.39 3.27 -18.64
CA ILE A 150 3.43 2.45 -19.39
C ILE A 150 3.07 3.10 -20.72
N LEU A 151 2.72 4.38 -20.72
CA LEU A 151 2.32 5.12 -21.92
C LEU A 151 3.47 5.19 -22.94
N ARG A 152 4.69 5.45 -22.48
CA ARG A 152 5.89 5.48 -23.34
C ARG A 152 6.19 4.10 -23.94
N ALA A 153 6.08 3.03 -23.15
CA ALA A 153 6.32 1.66 -23.61
C ALA A 153 5.30 1.21 -24.68
N ARG A 154 4.04 1.66 -24.59
CA ARG A 154 3.00 1.37 -25.60
C ARG A 154 3.23 2.11 -26.91
N ARG A 155 3.63 3.39 -26.86
CA ARG A 155 3.87 4.22 -28.06
C ARG A 155 5.04 3.69 -28.91
N ARG A 156 6.12 3.22 -28.28
CA ARG A 156 7.32 2.71 -28.96
C ARG A 156 7.13 1.40 -29.74
N HIS A 157 6.05 0.67 -29.46
CA HIS A 157 5.73 -0.58 -30.18
C HIS A 157 4.70 -0.35 -31.30
N SER A 158 4.10 0.84 -31.36
CA SER A 158 3.12 1.21 -32.41
C SER A 158 3.76 2.00 -33.55
N ALA A 159 5.06 2.32 -33.43
CA ALA A 159 5.90 2.93 -34.44
C ALA A 159 6.95 1.90 -34.89
#